data_AF-A0A518AKS4-F1
#
_entry.id   AF-A0A518AKS4-F1
#
_cell.length_a   1.000
_cell.length_b   1.000
_cell.length_c   1.000
_cell.angle_alpha   90.00
_cell.angle_beta   90.00
_cell.angle_gamma   90.00
#
_symmetry.space_group_name_H-M   'P 1'
#
loop_
_entity.id
_entity.type
_entity.pdbx_description
1 polymer ?
#
loop_
_entity_poly.entity_id
_entity_poly.type
_entity_poly.pdbx_seq_one_letter_code
_entity_poly.pdbx_strand_id
1 'polypeptide(L)'
;MTSLATDNLAELIRKKQQVLLQLRDIGLKQQHAVDSADTSGLLQLLGAKQHLIAALQLVERHLRPFQAEDPEQRVWRSAQDRQACAKRAEECNQLLKEVMDLERQQELRMVEHRDRVAARLKQAGTAQRAVGAYAQQRSPQPRTPMLDSGPASTSIDLTSNSH
;
A
#
# COMPACT_ATOMS: atom_id res chain seq x y z
N MET A 1 6.08 -17.70 -45.50
CA MET A 1 7.40 -17.13 -45.14
C MET A 1 7.90 -17.89 -43.92
N THR A 2 9.17 -18.32 -43.90
CA THR A 2 9.80 -18.97 -42.75
C THR A 2 10.15 -17.93 -41.69
N SER A 3 9.75 -18.16 -40.44
CA SER A 3 10.16 -17.34 -39.30
C SER A 3 11.48 -17.88 -38.75
N LEU A 4 12.48 -17.02 -38.55
CA LEU A 4 13.73 -17.38 -37.89
C LEU A 4 13.57 -17.37 -36.37
N ALA A 5 14.43 -18.10 -35.66
CA ALA A 5 14.49 -18.07 -34.19
C ALA A 5 14.79 -16.65 -33.66
N THR A 6 15.63 -15.89 -34.37
CA THR A 6 15.94 -14.48 -34.06
C THR A 6 14.73 -13.55 -34.17
N ASP A 7 13.74 -13.89 -35.00
CA ASP A 7 12.52 -13.08 -35.13
C ASP A 7 11.70 -13.17 -33.83
N ASN A 8 11.58 -14.38 -33.27
CA ASN A 8 10.95 -14.61 -31.97
C ASN A 8 11.73 -13.94 -30.83
N LEU A 9 13.06 -14.00 -30.84
CA LEU A 9 13.90 -13.23 -29.91
C LEU A 9 13.62 -11.72 -30.00
N ALA A 10 13.55 -11.16 -31.22
CA ALA A 10 13.25 -9.75 -31.43
C ALA A 10 11.82 -9.36 -31.01
N GLU A 11 10.83 -10.25 -31.15
CA GLU A 11 9.47 -10.09 -30.60
C GLU A 11 9.48 -10.11 -29.07
N LEU A 12 10.20 -11.05 -28.44
CA LEU A 12 10.28 -11.18 -26.98
C LEU A 12 10.98 -9.98 -26.34
N ILE A 13 12.06 -9.46 -26.93
CA ILE A 13 12.72 -8.23 -26.47
C ILE A 13 11.81 -7.00 -26.64
N ARG A 14 11.00 -6.92 -27.71
CA ARG A 14 9.98 -5.87 -27.85
C ARG A 14 8.88 -5.96 -26.78
N LYS A 15 8.38 -7.17 -26.50
CA LYS A 15 7.41 -7.42 -25.42
C LYS A 15 7.97 -7.08 -24.04
N LYS A 16 9.23 -7.45 -23.75
CA LYS A 16 9.94 -7.05 -22.53
C LYS A 16 9.95 -5.52 -22.37
N GLN A 17 10.33 -4.79 -23.42
CA GLN A 17 10.37 -3.33 -23.37
C GLN A 17 8.99 -2.70 -23.11
N GLN A 18 7.95 -3.20 -23.79
CA GLN A 18 6.59 -2.71 -23.60
C GLN A 18 6.11 -2.88 -22.15
N VAL A 19 6.33 -4.06 -21.55
CA VAL A 19 5.95 -4.34 -20.16
C VAL A 19 6.75 -3.47 -19.18
N LEU A 20 8.03 -3.23 -19.42
CA LEU A 20 8.87 -2.36 -18.59
C LEU A 20 8.43 -0.88 -18.66
N LEU A 21 8.07 -0.38 -19.84
CA LEU A 21 7.50 0.96 -20.00
C LEU A 21 6.18 1.08 -19.23
N GLN A 22 5.29 0.09 -19.34
CA GLN A 22 4.02 0.07 -18.61
C GLN A 22 4.22 -0.01 -17.08
N LEU A 23 5.23 -0.74 -16.59
CA LEU A 23 5.60 -0.78 -15.17
C LEU A 23 6.07 0.58 -14.68
N ARG A 24 6.93 1.27 -15.44
CA ARG A 24 7.37 2.63 -15.13
C ARG A 24 6.20 3.61 -15.07
N ASP A 25 5.32 3.56 -16.06
CA ASP A 25 4.14 4.43 -16.12
C ASP A 25 3.17 4.18 -14.95
N ILE A 26 3.10 2.95 -14.41
CA ILE A 26 2.39 2.68 -13.16
C ILE A 26 3.15 3.26 -11.95
N GLY A 27 4.47 3.10 -11.86
CA GLY A 27 5.26 3.69 -10.76
C GLY A 27 5.09 5.22 -10.65
N LEU A 28 5.06 5.91 -11.79
CA LEU A 28 4.80 7.35 -11.87
C LEU A 28 3.36 7.72 -11.45
N LYS A 29 2.36 6.91 -11.80
CA LYS A 29 0.96 7.08 -11.35
C LYS A 29 0.79 6.77 -9.87
N GLN A 30 1.51 5.77 -9.35
CA GLN A 30 1.49 5.39 -7.94
C GLN A 30 2.00 6.54 -7.06
N GLN A 31 3.05 7.25 -7.51
CA GLN A 31 3.50 8.47 -6.84
C GLN A 31 2.36 9.48 -6.67
N HIS A 32 1.68 9.84 -7.76
CA HIS A 32 0.57 10.80 -7.71
C HIS A 32 -0.55 10.33 -6.77
N ALA A 33 -0.87 9.03 -6.75
CA ALA A 33 -1.90 8.47 -5.88
C ALA A 33 -1.49 8.45 -4.39
N VAL A 34 -0.21 8.28 -4.06
CA VAL A 34 0.33 8.47 -2.69
C VAL A 34 0.24 9.94 -2.28
N ASP A 35 0.64 10.85 -3.17
CA ASP A 35 0.66 12.29 -2.92
C ASP A 35 -0.78 12.87 -2.78
N SER A 36 -1.76 12.30 -3.50
CA SER A 36 -3.19 12.65 -3.39
C SER A 36 -4.00 11.84 -2.35
N ALA A 37 -3.35 10.91 -1.63
CA ALA A 37 -3.96 9.98 -0.68
C ALA A 37 -5.09 9.08 -1.26
N ASP A 38 -5.12 8.84 -2.57
CA ASP A 38 -6.13 7.99 -3.21
C ASP A 38 -5.86 6.50 -2.96
N THR A 39 -6.43 5.98 -1.88
CA THR A 39 -6.32 4.57 -1.51
C THR A 39 -6.99 3.63 -2.52
N SER A 40 -8.01 4.10 -3.27
CA SER A 40 -8.69 3.29 -4.28
C SER A 40 -7.82 3.13 -5.53
N GLY A 41 -7.28 4.24 -6.04
CA GLY A 41 -6.31 4.25 -7.13
C GLY A 41 -5.05 3.44 -6.81
N LEU A 42 -4.53 3.52 -5.58
CA LEU A 42 -3.38 2.71 -5.15
C LEU A 42 -3.65 1.20 -5.25
N LEU A 43 -4.84 0.73 -4.86
CA LEU A 43 -5.22 -0.69 -4.97
C LEU A 43 -5.39 -1.14 -6.43
N GLN A 44 -5.96 -0.28 -7.29
CA GLN A 44 -6.08 -0.57 -8.73
C GLN A 44 -4.69 -0.65 -9.41
N LEU A 45 -3.80 0.29 -9.10
CA LEU A 45 -2.43 0.33 -9.63
C LEU A 45 -1.62 -0.90 -9.17
N LEU A 46 -1.78 -1.33 -7.91
CA LEU A 46 -1.16 -2.56 -7.40
C LEU A 46 -1.59 -3.81 -8.17
N GLY A 47 -2.90 -3.95 -8.45
CA GLY A 47 -3.43 -5.07 -9.25
C GLY A 47 -2.89 -5.08 -10.68
N ALA A 48 -2.87 -3.92 -11.33
CA ALA A 48 -2.31 -3.77 -12.69
C ALA A 48 -0.80 -4.07 -12.73
N LYS A 49 -0.03 -3.57 -11.75
CA LYS A 49 1.39 -3.88 -11.57
C LYS A 49 1.65 -5.37 -11.39
N GLN A 50 0.85 -6.06 -10.57
CA GLN A 50 1.03 -7.50 -10.35
C GLN A 50 0.79 -8.32 -11.64
N HIS A 51 -0.14 -7.89 -12.50
CA HIS A 51 -0.33 -8.49 -13.82
C HIS A 51 0.89 -8.26 -14.75
N LEU A 52 1.44 -7.04 -14.78
CA LEU A 52 2.63 -6.74 -15.58
C LEU A 52 3.88 -7.49 -15.09
N ILE A 53 4.06 -7.66 -13.77
CA ILE A 53 5.15 -8.48 -13.21
C ILE A 53 5.03 -9.93 -13.69
N ALA A 54 3.83 -10.50 -13.67
CA ALA A 54 3.59 -11.86 -14.18
C ALA A 54 3.85 -11.97 -15.71
N ALA A 55 3.49 -10.93 -16.48
CA ALA A 55 3.80 -10.85 -17.91
C ALA A 55 5.32 -10.77 -18.17
N LEU A 56 6.06 -9.96 -17.40
CA LEU A 56 7.52 -9.88 -17.49
C LEU A 56 8.18 -11.23 -17.15
N GLN A 57 7.73 -11.90 -16.09
CA GLN A 57 8.19 -13.24 -15.71
C GLN A 57 7.86 -14.33 -16.75
N LEU A 58 6.80 -14.14 -17.55
CA LEU A 58 6.51 -15.01 -18.70
C LEU A 58 7.50 -14.75 -19.86
N VAL A 59 7.72 -13.48 -20.21
CA VAL A 59 8.68 -13.09 -21.27
C VAL A 59 10.10 -13.55 -20.92
N GLU A 60 10.58 -13.35 -19.69
CA GLU A 60 11.90 -13.83 -19.25
C GLU A 60 12.03 -15.36 -19.37
N ARG A 61 10.99 -16.13 -19.02
CA ARG A 61 11.00 -17.59 -19.21
C ARG A 61 11.13 -18.00 -20.67
N HIS A 62 10.53 -17.24 -21.60
CA HIS A 62 10.69 -17.46 -23.03
C HIS A 62 12.01 -16.92 -23.61
N LEU A 63 12.70 -16.01 -22.92
CA LEU A 63 14.04 -15.53 -23.29
C LEU A 63 15.16 -16.49 -22.87
N ARG A 64 14.96 -17.31 -21.83
CA ARG A 64 15.98 -18.26 -21.31
C ARG A 64 16.65 -19.17 -22.36
N PRO A 65 15.96 -19.77 -23.35
CA PRO A 65 16.62 -20.59 -24.37
C PRO A 65 17.70 -19.79 -25.13
N PHE A 66 17.35 -18.58 -25.57
CA PHE A 66 18.27 -17.65 -26.24
C PHE A 66 19.39 -17.11 -25.34
N GLN A 67 19.30 -17.27 -24.02
CA GLN A 67 20.40 -16.94 -23.09
C GLN A 67 21.43 -18.07 -22.97
N ALA A 68 21.06 -19.31 -23.33
CA ALA A 68 21.96 -20.47 -23.36
C ALA A 68 22.62 -20.70 -24.73
N GLU A 69 22.07 -20.11 -25.80
CA GLU A 69 22.66 -20.11 -27.15
C GLU A 69 23.85 -19.14 -27.26
N ASP A 70 24.90 -19.54 -28.00
CA ASP A 70 25.99 -18.63 -28.41
C ASP A 70 25.44 -17.45 -29.26
N PRO A 71 25.65 -16.18 -28.86
CA PRO A 71 25.22 -15.01 -29.62
C PRO A 71 25.72 -14.92 -31.07
N GLU A 72 26.91 -15.44 -31.37
CA GLU A 72 27.52 -15.35 -32.70
C GLU A 72 26.99 -16.43 -33.67
N GLN A 73 26.46 -17.54 -33.15
CA GLN A 73 25.89 -18.63 -33.96
C GLN A 73 24.44 -18.35 -34.41
N ARG A 74 23.82 -17.25 -33.94
CA ARG A 74 22.41 -16.91 -34.27
C ARG A 74 22.30 -16.34 -35.68
N VAL A 75 21.52 -17.00 -36.54
CA VAL A 75 21.25 -16.57 -37.92
C VAL A 75 20.18 -15.46 -37.92
N TRP A 76 20.58 -14.23 -38.23
CA TRP A 76 19.69 -13.07 -38.35
C TRP A 76 19.27 -12.80 -39.81
N ARG A 77 18.11 -12.17 -40.01
CA ARG A 77 17.68 -11.66 -41.33
C ARG A 77 18.65 -10.62 -41.92
N SER A 78 19.20 -9.76 -41.07
CA SER A 78 20.20 -8.76 -41.42
C SER A 78 21.06 -8.37 -40.22
N ALA A 79 22.20 -7.72 -40.48
CA ALA A 79 23.00 -7.10 -39.42
C ALA A 79 22.25 -5.95 -38.70
N GLN A 80 21.33 -5.27 -39.40
CA GLN A 80 20.51 -4.20 -38.84
C GLN A 80 19.51 -4.75 -37.80
N ASP A 81 18.90 -5.91 -38.06
CA ASP A 81 18.01 -6.58 -37.11
C ASP A 81 18.76 -7.01 -35.84
N ARG A 82 19.99 -7.56 -36.01
CA ARG A 82 20.89 -7.90 -34.89
C ARG A 82 21.19 -6.67 -34.03
N GLN A 83 21.58 -5.56 -34.66
CA GLN A 83 21.92 -4.31 -33.97
C GLN A 83 20.69 -3.69 -33.27
N ALA A 84 19.53 -3.68 -33.93
CA ALA A 84 18.29 -3.15 -33.38
C ALA A 84 17.78 -3.98 -32.19
N CYS A 85 17.92 -5.31 -32.24
CA CYS A 85 17.59 -6.18 -31.11
C CYS A 85 18.56 -5.98 -29.94
N ALA A 86 19.87 -5.91 -30.20
CA ALA A 86 20.88 -5.66 -29.17
C ALA A 86 20.69 -4.30 -28.47
N LYS A 87 20.46 -3.22 -29.24
CA LYS A 87 20.14 -1.89 -28.69
C LYS A 87 18.89 -1.93 -27.80
N ARG A 88 17.83 -2.62 -28.23
CA ARG A 88 16.59 -2.72 -27.46
C ARG A 88 16.73 -3.58 -26.20
N ALA A 89 17.57 -4.60 -26.23
CA ALA A 89 17.91 -5.38 -25.03
C ALA A 89 18.60 -4.51 -23.97
N GLU A 90 19.51 -3.62 -24.39
CA GLU A 90 20.17 -2.67 -23.49
C GLU A 90 19.21 -1.57 -22.99
N GLU A 91 18.33 -1.04 -23.84
CA GLU A 91 17.23 -0.17 -23.41
C GLU A 91 16.34 -0.84 -22.34
N CYS A 92 16.12 -2.16 -22.43
CA CYS A 92 15.39 -2.92 -21.41
C CYS A 92 16.17 -3.05 -20.08
N ASN A 93 17.50 -3.14 -20.11
CA ASN A 93 18.31 -3.17 -18.90
C ASN A 93 18.21 -1.84 -18.14
N GLN A 94 18.27 -0.73 -18.89
CA GLN A 94 18.15 0.62 -18.34
C GLN A 94 16.75 0.89 -17.78
N LEU A 95 15.69 0.52 -18.51
CA LEU A 95 14.30 0.60 -18.04
C LEU A 95 14.04 -0.28 -16.79
N LEU A 96 14.62 -1.48 -16.72
CA LEU A 96 14.49 -2.34 -15.54
C LEU A 96 15.14 -1.70 -14.30
N LYS A 97 16.30 -1.04 -14.46
CA LYS A 97 16.91 -0.27 -13.38
C LYS A 97 16.04 0.92 -12.95
N GLU A 98 15.53 1.69 -13.91
CA GLU A 98 14.63 2.83 -13.66
C GLU A 98 13.38 2.38 -12.87
N VAL A 99 12.75 1.27 -13.26
CA VAL A 99 11.62 0.67 -12.52
C VAL A 99 12.05 0.27 -11.10
N MET A 100 13.15 -0.46 -10.92
CA MET A 100 13.62 -0.89 -9.58
C MET A 100 13.95 0.29 -8.65
N ASP A 101 14.49 1.38 -9.20
CA ASP A 101 14.83 2.58 -8.43
C ASP A 101 13.59 3.45 -8.13
N LEU A 102 12.57 3.47 -8.98
CA LEU A 102 11.26 4.05 -8.69
C LEU A 102 10.53 3.27 -7.58
N GLU A 103 10.51 1.94 -7.68
CA GLU A 103 9.79 1.07 -6.74
C GLU A 103 10.31 1.22 -5.30
N ARG A 104 11.64 1.25 -5.13
CA ARG A 104 12.28 1.50 -3.83
C ARG A 104 11.89 2.86 -3.23
N GLN A 105 11.69 3.88 -4.07
CA GLN A 105 11.23 5.20 -3.62
C GLN A 105 9.74 5.19 -3.21
N GLN A 106 8.88 4.49 -3.95
CA GLN A 106 7.46 4.42 -3.59
C GLN A 106 7.21 3.59 -2.32
N GLU A 107 7.96 2.51 -2.10
CA GLU A 107 7.91 1.72 -0.86
C GLU A 107 8.20 2.59 0.37
N LEU A 108 9.29 3.36 0.35
CA LEU A 108 9.65 4.29 1.42
C LEU A 108 8.54 5.33 1.67
N ARG A 109 8.03 5.98 0.61
CA ARG A 109 6.94 6.98 0.75
C ARG A 109 5.64 6.38 1.31
N MET A 110 5.32 5.14 0.97
CA MET A 110 4.14 4.44 1.52
C MET A 110 4.30 4.12 3.00
N VAL A 111 5.51 3.73 3.44
CA VAL A 111 5.84 3.56 4.88
C VAL A 111 5.71 4.89 5.62
N GLU A 112 6.29 5.97 5.10
CA GLU A 112 6.16 7.32 5.68
C GLU A 112 4.71 7.82 5.71
N HIS A 113 3.89 7.50 4.70
CA HIS A 113 2.47 7.85 4.67
C HIS A 113 1.72 7.08 5.78
N ARG A 114 1.89 5.76 5.86
CA ARG A 114 1.31 4.90 6.90
C ARG A 114 1.62 5.43 8.30
N ASP A 115 2.87 5.79 8.56
CA ASP A 115 3.31 6.18 9.90
C ASP A 115 2.83 7.59 10.27
N ARG A 116 2.72 8.51 9.29
CA ARG A 116 2.02 9.80 9.48
C ARG A 116 0.53 9.64 9.79
N VAL A 117 -0.16 8.71 9.13
CA VAL A 117 -1.58 8.40 9.42
C VAL A 117 -1.73 7.78 10.81
N ALA A 118 -0.87 6.82 11.18
CA ALA A 118 -0.87 6.21 12.50
C ALA A 118 -0.59 7.22 13.63
N ALA A 119 0.30 8.19 13.42
CA ALA A 119 0.56 9.27 14.37
C ALA A 119 -0.68 10.18 14.57
N ARG A 120 -1.35 10.57 13.47
CA ARG A 120 -2.60 11.38 13.53
C ARG A 120 -3.72 10.66 14.26
N LEU A 121 -3.91 9.36 14.02
CA LEU A 121 -4.92 8.54 14.72
C LEU A 121 -4.64 8.45 16.22
N LYS A 122 -3.36 8.26 16.62
CA LYS A 122 -2.96 8.29 18.03
C LYS A 122 -3.27 9.64 18.68
N GLN A 123 -2.93 10.75 18.01
CA GLN A 123 -3.19 12.12 18.49
C GLN A 123 -4.68 12.41 18.69
N ALA A 124 -5.53 12.05 17.71
CA ALA A 124 -6.99 12.18 17.82
C ALA A 124 -7.54 11.37 19.01
N GLY A 125 -7.11 10.11 19.14
CA GLY A 125 -7.50 9.24 20.25
C GLY A 125 -6.98 9.68 21.62
N THR A 126 -5.92 10.49 21.70
CA THR A 126 -5.51 11.17 22.95
C THR A 126 -6.34 12.42 23.23
N ALA A 127 -6.65 13.23 22.22
CA ALA A 127 -7.46 14.43 22.38
C ALA A 127 -8.89 14.12 22.86
N GLN A 128 -9.53 13.09 22.29
CA GLN A 128 -10.85 12.63 22.72
C GLN A 128 -10.85 12.15 24.18
N ARG A 129 -9.80 11.43 24.63
CA ARG A 129 -9.67 11.00 26.03
C ARG A 129 -9.44 12.18 26.99
N ALA A 130 -8.66 13.18 26.59
CA ALA A 130 -8.47 14.39 27.38
C ALA A 130 -9.77 15.19 27.54
N VAL A 131 -10.52 15.41 26.45
CA VAL A 131 -11.84 16.07 26.48
C VAL A 131 -12.83 15.29 27.36
N GLY A 132 -12.86 13.95 27.25
CA GLY A 132 -13.68 13.09 28.10
C GLY A 132 -13.35 13.24 29.59
N ALA A 133 -12.07 13.23 29.96
CA ALA A 133 -11.63 13.40 31.35
C ALA A 133 -12.04 14.78 31.92
N TYR A 134 -11.83 15.87 31.18
CA TYR A 134 -12.26 17.22 31.59
C TYR A 134 -13.77 17.37 31.68
N ALA A 135 -14.54 16.69 30.83
CA ALA A 135 -16.00 16.65 30.94
C ALA A 135 -16.45 15.89 32.21
N GLN A 136 -15.80 14.77 32.52
CA GLN A 136 -16.12 13.93 33.68
C GLN A 136 -15.75 14.60 35.01
N GLN A 137 -14.66 15.39 35.06
CA GLN A 137 -14.32 16.25 36.20
C GLN A 137 -15.24 17.47 36.34
N ARG A 138 -16.03 17.81 35.32
CA ARG A 138 -17.00 18.93 35.34
C ARG A 138 -18.41 18.53 35.79
N SER A 139 -18.69 17.25 36.00
CA SER A 139 -19.92 16.79 36.64
C SER A 139 -20.02 17.36 38.07
N PRO A 140 -21.00 18.22 38.38
CA PRO A 140 -21.16 18.71 39.74
C PRO A 140 -21.54 17.54 40.65
N GLN A 141 -20.85 17.38 41.78
CA GLN A 141 -21.36 16.51 42.84
C GLN A 141 -22.75 17.04 43.25
N PRO A 142 -23.81 16.20 43.23
CA PRO A 142 -25.09 16.59 43.81
C PRO A 142 -24.87 16.79 45.31
N ARG A 143 -24.92 18.04 45.77
CA ARG A 143 -24.96 18.34 47.21
C ARG A 143 -26.23 17.73 47.76
N THR A 144 -26.12 16.62 48.48
CA THR A 144 -27.21 16.07 49.29
C THR A 144 -27.67 17.16 50.25
N PRO A 145 -28.93 17.63 50.18
CA PRO A 145 -29.45 18.54 51.18
C PRO A 145 -29.53 17.79 52.50
N MET A 146 -28.94 18.35 53.56
CA MET A 146 -29.21 17.86 54.91
C MET A 146 -30.68 18.13 55.21
N LEU A 147 -31.45 17.07 55.50
CA LEU A 147 -32.72 17.26 56.20
C LEU A 147 -32.40 17.54 57.66
N ASP A 148 -32.53 18.81 58.04
CA ASP A 148 -32.66 19.20 59.44
C ASP A 148 -33.80 18.39 60.07
N SER A 149 -33.52 17.77 61.21
CA SER A 149 -34.37 16.76 61.84
C SER A 149 -34.49 17.06 63.33
N GLY A 150 -35.14 18.19 63.63
CA GLY A 150 -35.45 18.61 65.01
C GLY A 150 -36.33 17.58 65.74
N PRO A 151 -36.08 17.31 67.04
CA PRO A 151 -36.71 16.20 67.75
C PRO A 151 -38.08 16.56 68.36
N ALA A 152 -38.98 15.56 68.39
CA ALA A 152 -40.18 15.58 69.22
C ALA A 152 -40.34 14.24 69.97
N SER A 153 -40.09 14.29 71.28
CA SER A 153 -40.47 13.31 72.32
C SER A 153 -42.01 13.08 72.33
N THR A 154 -42.63 12.04 72.91
CA THR A 154 -42.27 10.85 73.74
C THR A 154 -43.49 9.89 73.67
N SER A 155 -43.38 8.55 73.61
CA SER A 155 -43.12 7.55 74.69
C SER A 155 -44.32 7.28 75.64
N ILE A 156 -44.33 6.09 76.29
CA ILE A 156 -45.37 5.53 77.22
C ILE A 156 -46.66 5.07 76.46
N ASP A 157 -47.24 3.86 76.59
CA ASP A 157 -47.02 2.59 77.32
C ASP A 157 -47.34 1.39 76.38
N LEU A 158 -47.02 0.08 76.55
CA LEU A 158 -46.74 -0.90 77.63
C LEU A 158 -47.89 -1.87 78.04
N THR A 159 -47.76 -3.12 77.54
CA THR A 159 -48.10 -4.44 78.16
C THR A 159 -49.55 -4.88 78.51
N SER A 160 -49.87 -6.13 78.12
CA SER A 160 -50.66 -7.19 78.83
C SER A 160 -52.07 -6.87 79.39
N ASN A 161 -53.07 -7.75 79.36
CA ASN A 161 -53.06 -9.20 79.60
C ASN A 161 -54.39 -9.88 79.12
N SER A 162 -54.57 -11.18 79.42
CA SER A 162 -55.78 -12.02 79.48
C SER A 162 -57.17 -11.34 79.46
N HIS A 163 -58.23 -11.97 78.93
CA HIS A 163 -58.54 -13.41 79.10
C HIS A 163 -59.36 -14.06 77.97
#